data_AF-A0A535BXR2-F1
#
_entry.id   AF-A0A535BXR2-F1
#
_cell.length_a   1.000
_cell.length_b   1.000
_cell.length_c   1.000
_cell.angle_alpha   90.00
_cell.angle_beta   90.00
_cell.angle_gamma   90.00
#
_symmetry.space_group_name_H-M   'P 1'
#
loop_
_entity.id
_entity.type
_entity.pdbx_description
1 polymer ?
#
loop_
_entity_poly.entity_id
_entity_poly.type
_entity_poly.pdbx_seq_one_letter_code
_entity_poly.pdbx_strand_id
1 'polypeptide(L)'
;MARKKIIGLLVGRENTFPGPFLDIVNQKGRADGITAELAVLGGTTELAEQYHAVLVDRISHEVPYYRAHLKSAVLLGTTVINDPFWWEADEKFFECTLARKLGVAVPKTVVLPNKQYIPEIDHVRSLSKTSTSCTRWRT
;
A
#
# COMPACT_ATOMS: atom_id res chain seq x y z
N MET A 1 12.89 23.14 12.82
CA MET A 1 13.91 22.23 13.41
C MET A 1 14.51 21.39 12.29
N ALA A 2 15.81 21.09 12.33
CA ALA A 2 16.41 20.20 11.34
C ALA A 2 15.79 18.80 11.51
N ARG A 3 15.24 18.27 10.42
CA ARG A 3 14.55 16.98 10.43
C ARG A 3 15.55 15.86 10.72
N LYS A 4 15.22 14.96 11.64
CA LYS A 4 16.02 13.75 11.91
C LYS A 4 16.15 12.93 10.61
N LYS A 5 17.38 12.70 10.14
CA LYS A 5 17.65 11.93 8.90
C LYS A 5 17.69 10.43 9.16
N ILE A 6 16.70 9.92 9.86
CA ILE A 6 16.59 8.50 10.22
C ILE A 6 15.57 7.85 9.29
N ILE A 7 15.98 6.75 8.66
CA ILE A 7 15.16 5.91 7.81
C ILE A 7 14.69 4.70 8.64
N GLY A 8 13.38 4.52 8.77
CA GLY A 8 12.80 3.39 9.46
C GLY A 8 12.41 2.29 8.47
N LEU A 9 12.82 1.06 8.69
CA LEU A 9 12.40 -0.10 7.91
C LEU A 9 11.33 -0.90 8.68
N LEU A 10 10.12 -1.01 8.12
CA LEU A 10 9.04 -1.84 8.65
C LEU A 10 9.08 -3.20 7.99
N VAL A 11 9.19 -4.28 8.77
CA VAL A 11 9.31 -5.64 8.24
C VAL A 11 8.31 -6.58 8.92
N GLY A 12 7.80 -7.53 8.15
CA GLY A 12 7.00 -8.64 8.66
C GLY A 12 7.88 -9.79 9.15
N ARG A 13 7.59 -11.01 8.67
CA ARG A 13 8.33 -12.24 9.03
C ARG A 13 9.59 -12.48 8.19
N GLU A 14 9.95 -11.53 7.31
CA GLU A 14 11.10 -11.62 6.42
C GLU A 14 12.40 -11.28 7.15
N ASN A 15 13.40 -12.15 7.07
CA ASN A 15 14.67 -11.99 7.81
C ASN A 15 15.92 -11.82 6.93
N THR A 16 15.82 -12.03 5.61
CA THR A 16 16.99 -12.00 4.70
C THR A 16 17.26 -10.62 4.10
N PHE A 17 16.21 -9.83 3.85
CA PHE A 17 16.30 -8.47 3.33
C PHE A 17 16.73 -7.40 4.34
N PRO A 18 16.26 -7.40 5.61
CA PRO A 18 16.43 -6.24 6.49
C PRO A 18 17.89 -5.91 6.82
N GLY A 19 18.71 -6.91 7.14
CA GLY A 19 20.12 -6.70 7.47
C GLY A 19 20.91 -6.01 6.36
N PRO A 20 21.01 -6.63 5.16
CA PRO A 20 21.72 -6.03 4.02
C PRO A 20 21.20 -4.64 3.63
N PHE A 21 19.89 -4.40 3.74
CA PHE A 21 19.31 -3.08 3.49
C PHE A 21 19.86 -2.03 4.46
N LEU A 22 19.80 -2.32 5.77
CA LEU A 22 20.28 -1.40 6.81
C LEU A 22 21.77 -1.11 6.64
N ASP A 23 22.57 -2.13 6.36
CA ASP A 23 24.01 -1.99 6.15
C ASP A 23 24.33 -1.07 4.98
N ILE A 24 23.65 -1.25 3.83
CA ILE A 24 23.86 -0.42 2.64
C ILE A 24 23.46 1.03 2.90
N VAL A 25 22.31 1.26 3.54
CA VAL A 25 21.85 2.63 3.85
C VAL A 25 22.80 3.32 4.81
N ASN A 26 23.21 2.63 5.89
CA ASN A 26 24.16 3.19 6.85
C ASN A 26 25.56 3.40 6.24
N GLN A 27 25.99 2.55 5.32
CA GLN A 27 27.26 2.72 4.61
C GLN A 27 27.22 3.95 3.70
N LYS A 28 26.18 4.07 2.87
CA LYS A 28 26.06 5.16 1.87
C LYS A 28 25.69 6.50 2.51
N GLY A 29 24.84 6.47 3.53
CA GLY A 29 24.30 7.65 4.20
C GLY A 29 25.25 8.31 5.19
N ARG A 30 26.35 7.65 5.57
CA ARG A 30 27.27 8.11 6.62
C ARG A 30 27.81 9.52 6.38
N ALA A 31 28.19 9.84 5.14
CA ALA A 31 28.72 11.16 4.79
C ALA A 31 27.68 12.29 4.95
N ASP A 32 26.39 11.96 4.85
CA ASP A 32 25.27 12.90 4.90
C ASP A 32 24.58 12.93 6.28
N GLY A 33 25.07 12.14 7.23
CA GLY A 33 24.47 11.96 8.56
C GLY A 33 23.13 11.20 8.52
N ILE A 34 22.94 10.33 7.53
CA ILE A 34 21.75 9.49 7.38
C ILE A 34 22.00 8.13 8.05
N THR A 35 21.02 7.67 8.83
CA THR A 35 21.05 6.34 9.45
C THR A 35 19.77 5.57 9.14
N ALA A 36 19.83 4.25 9.26
CA ALA A 36 18.67 3.37 9.16
C ALA A 36 18.60 2.37 10.31
N GLU A 37 17.37 2.09 10.72
CA GLU A 37 17.03 1.15 11.79
C GLU A 37 15.72 0.43 11.48
N LEU A 38 15.45 -0.67 12.20
CA LEU A 38 14.12 -1.28 12.18
C LEU A 38 13.13 -0.35 12.89
N ALA A 39 12.06 0.01 12.19
CA ALA A 39 11.02 0.84 12.75
C ALA A 39 10.12 0.00 13.68
N VAL A 40 9.94 0.50 14.91
CA VAL A 40 8.99 -0.05 15.86
C VAL A 40 7.81 0.90 15.96
N LEU A 41 6.63 0.42 15.60
CA LEU A 41 5.39 1.19 15.69
C LEU A 41 4.67 0.81 16.97
N GLY A 42 4.29 1.82 17.75
CA GLY A 42 3.44 1.69 18.93
C GLY A 42 2.24 2.62 18.82
N GLY A 43 1.30 2.50 19.77
CA GLY A 43 0.15 3.40 19.86
C GLY A 43 0.59 4.85 19.83
N THR A 44 0.08 5.61 18.87
CA THR A 44 0.45 7.01 18.63
C THR A 44 -0.79 7.89 18.64
N THR A 45 -0.63 9.13 19.11
CA THR A 45 -1.68 10.14 18.98
C THR A 45 -1.69 10.69 17.55
N GLU A 46 -2.83 11.27 17.14
CA GLU A 46 -3.06 11.73 15.76
C GLU A 46 -2.00 12.71 15.24
N LEU A 47 -1.43 13.53 16.12
CA LEU A 47 -0.44 14.58 15.79
C LEU A 47 0.92 14.33 16.45
N ALA A 48 1.26 13.07 16.73
CA ALA A 48 2.55 12.73 17.30
C ALA A 48 3.69 13.15 16.37
N GLU A 49 4.77 13.69 16.96
CA GLU A 49 5.96 14.05 16.21
C GLU A 49 6.56 12.82 15.51
N GLN A 50 6.86 12.97 14.23
CA GLN A 50 7.37 11.88 13.41
C GLN A 50 8.87 11.68 13.68
N TYR A 51 9.22 10.48 14.15
CA TYR A 51 10.61 10.14 14.46
C TYR A 51 11.46 9.88 13.20
N HIS A 52 10.90 9.14 12.24
CA HIS A 52 11.59 8.81 10.98
C HIS A 52 11.30 9.87 9.90
N ALA A 53 12.31 10.27 9.15
CA ALA A 53 12.10 11.11 7.97
C ALA A 53 11.51 10.32 6.81
N VAL A 54 11.93 9.05 6.69
CA VAL A 54 11.46 8.12 5.68
C VAL A 54 11.07 6.81 6.36
N LEU A 55 9.92 6.25 6.02
CA LEU A 55 9.55 4.89 6.36
C LEU A 55 9.55 4.03 5.10
N VAL A 56 10.26 2.91 5.16
CA VAL A 56 10.23 1.88 4.12
C VAL A 56 9.27 0.79 4.57
N ASP A 57 8.14 0.72 3.90
CA ASP A 57 7.00 -0.14 4.14
C ASP A 57 7.20 -1.51 3.46
N ARG A 58 7.57 -2.51 4.27
CA ARG A 58 7.70 -3.92 3.90
C ARG A 58 6.91 -4.81 4.87
N ILE A 59 5.83 -4.29 5.44
CA ILE A 59 4.96 -5.02 6.36
C ILE A 59 3.65 -5.45 5.66
N SER A 60 2.93 -6.42 6.25
CA SER A 60 1.62 -6.83 5.72
C SER A 60 0.60 -5.70 5.88
N HIS A 61 -0.03 -5.29 4.77
CA HIS A 61 -1.10 -4.30 4.75
C HIS A 61 -2.48 -4.86 5.14
N GLU A 62 -2.56 -6.15 5.49
CA GLU A 62 -3.81 -6.77 5.95
C GLU A 62 -4.25 -6.25 7.32
N VAL A 63 -3.32 -5.70 8.11
CA VAL A 63 -3.61 -5.13 9.41
C VAL A 63 -4.01 -3.64 9.24
N PRO A 64 -5.25 -3.24 9.57
CA PRO A 64 -5.72 -1.87 9.35
C PRO A 64 -4.88 -0.79 10.04
N TYR A 65 -4.27 -1.14 11.19
CA TYR A 65 -3.42 -0.25 11.96
C TYR A 65 -2.25 0.33 11.16
N TYR A 66 -1.48 -0.50 10.43
CA TYR A 66 -0.31 -0.02 9.70
C TYR A 66 -0.69 0.97 8.60
N ARG A 67 -1.80 0.72 7.91
CA ARG A 67 -2.32 1.64 6.88
C ARG A 67 -2.72 2.99 7.47
N ALA A 68 -3.44 2.98 8.58
CA ALA A 68 -3.83 4.21 9.27
C ALA A 68 -2.59 4.99 9.75
N HIS A 69 -1.62 4.31 10.36
CA HIS A 69 -0.39 4.92 10.84
C HIS A 69 0.43 5.54 9.70
N LEU A 70 0.66 4.80 8.61
CA LEU A 70 1.47 5.28 7.49
C LEU A 70 0.84 6.45 6.75
N LYS A 71 -0.48 6.44 6.56
CA LYS A 71 -1.19 7.60 5.99
C LYS A 71 -1.07 8.84 6.87
N SER A 72 -1.20 8.68 8.20
CA SER A 72 -0.98 9.76 9.16
C SER A 72 0.47 10.26 9.13
N ALA A 73 1.44 9.35 9.06
CA ALA A 73 2.85 9.70 8.95
C ALA A 73 3.12 10.55 7.70
N VAL A 74 2.55 10.18 6.54
CA VAL A 74 2.63 11.00 5.31
C VAL A 74 2.04 12.39 5.51
N LEU A 75 0.86 12.48 6.13
CA LEU A 75 0.21 13.76 6.43
C LEU A 75 1.07 14.66 7.32
N LEU A 76 1.77 14.08 8.30
CA LEU A 76 2.68 14.78 9.21
C LEU A 76 4.08 15.00 8.63
N GLY A 77 4.28 14.65 7.35
CA GLY A 77 5.44 14.98 6.55
C GLY A 77 6.41 13.83 6.31
N THR A 78 6.24 12.65 6.92
CA THR A 78 7.06 11.43 6.69
C THR A 78 6.95 10.97 5.25
N THR A 79 8.07 10.76 4.57
CA THR A 79 8.04 10.10 3.26
C THR A 79 7.87 8.61 3.49
N VAL A 80 6.93 7.96 2.80
CA VAL A 80 6.69 6.52 2.94
C VAL A 80 6.90 5.83 1.59
N ILE A 81 7.64 4.72 1.60
CA ILE A 81 7.98 3.92 0.42
C ILE A 81 7.68 2.45 0.74
N ASN A 82 6.69 1.78 0.17
CA ASN A 82 5.81 2.24 -0.91
C ASN A 82 4.73 3.19 -0.39
N ASP A 83 4.21 4.01 -1.29
CA ASP A 83 3.19 4.99 -0.94
C ASP A 83 1.91 4.27 -0.42
N PRO A 84 1.46 4.57 0.82
CA PRO A 84 0.37 3.85 1.47
C PRO A 84 -1.01 4.09 0.83
N PHE A 85 -1.12 5.03 -0.10
CA PHE A 85 -2.34 5.28 -0.85
C PHE A 85 -2.50 4.35 -2.06
N TRP A 86 -1.40 3.74 -2.55
CA TRP A 86 -1.45 2.87 -3.74
C TRP A 86 -2.22 1.58 -3.52
N TRP A 87 -2.26 1.07 -2.29
CA TRP A 87 -3.01 -0.15 -1.99
C TRP A 87 -4.51 -0.01 -2.27
N GLU A 88 -5.07 1.19 -2.17
CA GLU A 88 -6.48 1.43 -2.54
C GLU A 88 -6.67 1.66 -4.04
N ALA A 89 -5.57 1.93 -4.75
CA ALA A 89 -5.55 2.07 -6.20
C ALA A 89 -5.22 0.75 -6.93
N ASP A 90 -4.71 -0.28 -6.22
CA ASP A 90 -4.47 -1.63 -6.74
C ASP A 90 -5.80 -2.36 -6.98
N GLU A 91 -6.45 -1.96 -8.07
CA GLU A 91 -7.60 -2.63 -8.64
C GLU A 91 -7.17 -3.29 -9.95
N LYS A 92 -7.05 -4.62 -9.91
CA LYS A 92 -6.47 -5.43 -10.99
C LYS A 92 -7.14 -5.21 -12.35
N PHE A 93 -8.45 -4.97 -12.37
CA PHE A 93 -9.16 -4.72 -13.63
C PHE A 93 -8.81 -3.35 -14.23
N PHE A 94 -8.72 -2.31 -13.40
CA PHE A 94 -8.24 -0.98 -13.77
C PHE A 94 -6.80 -1.03 -14.27
N GLU A 95 -5.90 -1.72 -13.55
CA GLU A 95 -4.51 -1.86 -13.96
C GLU A 95 -4.37 -2.55 -15.31
N CYS A 96 -5.10 -3.64 -15.54
CA CYS A 96 -5.15 -4.31 -16.84
C CYS A 96 -5.68 -3.37 -17.94
N THR A 97 -6.70 -2.57 -17.64
CA THR A 97 -7.29 -1.59 -18.57
C THR A 97 -6.29 -0.50 -18.93
N LEU A 98 -5.58 0.06 -17.93
CA LEU A 98 -4.56 1.08 -18.10
C LEU A 98 -3.37 0.54 -18.91
N ALA A 99 -2.84 -0.63 -18.53
CA ALA A 99 -1.73 -1.28 -19.23
C ALA A 99 -2.07 -1.51 -20.71
N ARG A 100 -3.26 -2.02 -21.01
CA ARG A 100 -3.76 -2.19 -22.38
C ARG A 100 -3.83 -0.85 -23.13
N LYS A 101 -4.33 0.21 -22.47
CA LYS A 101 -4.45 1.56 -23.05
C LYS A 101 -3.08 2.17 -23.39
N LEU A 102 -2.05 1.83 -22.61
CA LEU A 102 -0.66 2.24 -22.81
C LEU A 102 0.10 1.35 -23.82
N GLY A 103 -0.54 0.31 -24.38
CA GLY A 103 0.09 -0.61 -25.33
C GLY A 103 0.94 -1.71 -24.69
N VAL A 104 0.87 -1.88 -23.37
CA VAL A 104 1.51 -2.98 -22.66
C VAL A 104 0.71 -4.26 -22.85
N ALA A 105 1.38 -5.34 -23.25
CA ALA A 105 0.75 -6.64 -23.42
C ALA A 105 0.28 -7.19 -22.07
N VAL A 106 -1.02 -7.46 -21.96
CA VAL A 106 -1.66 -8.09 -20.80
C VAL A 106 -2.63 -9.17 -21.27
N PRO A 107 -2.91 -10.22 -20.47
CA PRO A 107 -3.93 -11.21 -20.78
C PRO A 107 -5.30 -10.58 -21.11
N LYS A 108 -6.17 -11.35 -21.77
CA LYS A 108 -7.57 -10.94 -21.95
C LYS A 108 -8.26 -10.98 -20.58
N THR A 109 -8.64 -9.81 -20.07
CA THR A 109 -9.24 -9.64 -18.74
C THR A 109 -10.67 -9.12 -18.86
N VAL A 110 -11.59 -9.69 -18.08
CA VAL A 110 -12.98 -9.24 -17.95
C VAL A 110 -13.33 -9.15 -16.47
N VAL A 111 -14.13 -8.15 -16.09
CA VAL A 111 -14.76 -8.06 -14.76
C VAL A 111 -16.23 -8.43 -14.90
N LEU A 112 -16.71 -9.31 -14.02
CA LEU A 112 -18.09 -9.76 -14.01
C LEU A 112 -18.84 -9.14 -12.83
N PRO A 113 -20.14 -8.83 -12.96
CA PRO A 113 -20.94 -8.39 -11.84
C PRO A 113 -21.06 -9.51 -10.79
N ASN A 114 -21.22 -9.10 -9.53
CA ASN A 114 -21.43 -10.04 -8.43
C ASN A 114 -22.67 -10.90 -8.69
N LYS A 115 -22.56 -12.21 -8.42
CA LYS A 115 -23.70 -13.13 -8.52
C LYS A 115 -24.76 -12.83 -7.45
N GLN A 116 -24.32 -12.46 -6.25
CA GLN A 116 -25.14 -12.11 -5.08
C GLN A 116 -24.42 -11.01 -4.28
N TYR A 117 -25.16 -10.17 -3.56
CA TYR A 117 -24.57 -9.24 -2.61
C TYR A 117 -24.29 -9.90 -1.24
N ILE A 118 -23.52 -9.24 -0.39
CA ILE A 118 -23.35 -9.64 1.02
C ILE A 118 -24.68 -9.50 1.78
N PRO A 119 -24.90 -10.26 2.86
CA PRO A 119 -26.20 -10.30 3.56
C PRO A 119 -26.74 -8.95 4.04
N GLU A 120 -25.87 -7.99 4.37
CA GLU A 120 -26.31 -6.65 4.81
C GLU A 120 -26.82 -5.74 3.68
N ILE A 121 -26.66 -6.15 2.41
CA ILE A 121 -27.13 -5.37 1.25
C ILE A 121 -28.51 -5.87 0.82
N ASP A 122 -29.53 -5.04 1.08
CA ASP A 122 -30.89 -5.28 0.59
C ASP A 122 -30.94 -5.07 -0.93
N HIS A 123 -31.15 -6.16 -1.67
CA HIS A 123 -31.25 -6.19 -3.13
C HIS A 123 -32.39 -5.32 -3.72
N VAL A 124 -33.46 -5.08 -2.95
CA VAL A 124 -34.64 -4.31 -3.40
C VAL A 124 -34.40 -2.82 -3.21
N ARG A 125 -33.69 -2.44 -2.15
CA ARG A 125 -33.36 -1.05 -1.82
C ARG A 125 -32.04 -0.56 -2.42
N SER A 126 -31.15 -1.49 -2.75
CA SER A 126 -29.85 -1.22 -3.39
C SER A 126 -29.96 -1.34 -4.91
N LEU A 127 -29.36 -0.41 -5.64
CA LEU A 127 -29.45 -0.27 -7.11
C LEU A 127 -29.42 -1.63 -7.86
N SER A 128 -30.55 -2.02 -8.45
CA SER A 128 -30.81 -3.33 -9.06
C SER A 128 -30.50 -3.40 -10.57
N LYS A 129 -29.41 -2.77 -11.04
CA LYS A 129 -29.07 -2.67 -12.47
C LYS A 129 -27.90 -3.56 -12.91
N THR A 130 -27.86 -4.82 -12.47
CA THR A 130 -26.87 -5.79 -12.93
C THR A 130 -27.56 -7.00 -13.57
N SER A 131 -27.63 -7.02 -14.90
CA SER A 131 -28.14 -8.17 -15.65
C SER A 131 -27.08 -9.27 -15.70
N THR A 132 -27.36 -10.40 -15.07
CA THR A 132 -26.49 -11.60 -15.02
C THR A 132 -26.49 -12.42 -16.32
N SER A 133 -26.98 -11.89 -17.45
CA SER A 133 -27.03 -12.62 -18.73
C SER A 133 -25.64 -12.73 -19.37
N CYS A 134 -24.81 -13.59 -18.78
CA CYS A 134 -23.56 -14.08 -19.34
C CYS A 134 -23.90 -15.15 -20.38
N THR A 135 -24.44 -14.77 -21.54
CA THR A 135 -24.88 -15.74 -22.57
C THR A 135 -24.15 -15.60 -23.91
N ARG A 136 -23.06 -14.82 -23.99
CA ARG A 136 -22.30 -14.71 -25.25
C ARG A 136 -20.83 -14.38 -25.05
N TRP A 137 -20.07 -15.36 -24.55
CA TRP A 137 -18.62 -15.40 -24.71
C TRP A 137 -18.28 -16.59 -25.61
N ARG A 138 -18.49 -16.43 -26.92
CA ARG A 138 -17.87 -17.33 -27.91
C ARG A 138 -16.47 -16.79 -28.17
N THR A 139 -15.51 -17.69 -28.03
CA THR A 139 -14.07 -17.57 -28.30
C THR A 139 -13.78 -16.95 -29.66
#